data_AF-A0A645F7C8-F1
#
_entry.id   AF-A0A645F7C8-F1
#
_cell.length_a   1.000
_cell.length_b   1.000
_cell.length_c   1.000
_cell.angle_alpha   90.00
_cell.angle_beta   90.00
_cell.angle_gamma   90.00
#
_symmetry.space_group_name_H-M   'P 1'
#
loop_
_entity.id
_entity.type
_entity.pdbx_description
1 polymer ?
#
loop_
_entity_poly.entity_id
_entity_poly.type
_entity_poly.pdbx_seq_one_letter_code
_entity_poly.pdbx_strand_id
1 'polypeptide(L)' 'MTDNSRGIRLGNYVQIRTIEDEELEQVWSGKKSAKDALDAIVKRGDELLARFEAANKGK' A
#
# COMPACT_ATOMS: atom_id res chain seq x y z
N MET A 1 -3.41 -28.09 -3.72
CA MET A 1 -3.32 -26.66 -3.38
C MET A 1 -4.54 -26.36 -2.53
N THR A 2 -4.35 -26.00 -1.26
CA THR A 2 -5.45 -25.77 -0.32
C THR A 2 -6.26 -24.54 -0.75
N ASP A 3 -7.59 -24.63 -0.61
CA ASP A 3 -8.57 -23.61 -1.07
C ASP A 3 -8.40 -22.23 -0.41
N ASN A 4 -7.60 -22.14 0.65
CA ASN A 4 -7.36 -20.94 1.45
C ASN A 4 -6.17 -20.10 0.97
N SER A 5 -5.49 -20.50 -0.10
CA SER A 5 -4.36 -19.75 -0.68
C SER A 5 -4.73 -19.04 -1.98
N ARG A 6 -5.98 -18.59 -2.11
CA ARG A 6 -6.32 -17.60 -3.15
C ARG A 6 -5.74 -16.26 -2.70
N GLY A 7 -4.45 -16.08 -2.92
CA GLY A 7 -3.77 -14.81 -2.62
C GLY A 7 -4.59 -13.68 -3.23
N ILE A 8 -5.14 -12.81 -2.37
CA ILE A 8 -5.83 -11.61 -2.82
C ILE A 8 -4.76 -10.77 -3.50
N ARG A 9 -4.75 -10.79 -4.83
CA ARG A 9 -3.93 -9.87 -5.61
C ARG A 9 -4.60 -8.52 -5.56
N LEU A 10 -4.28 -7.76 -4.51
CA LEU A 10 -4.46 -6.33 -4.52
C LEU A 10 -3.63 -5.80 -5.68
N GLY A 11 -4.29 -5.32 -6.72
CA GLY A 11 -3.55 -4.65 -7.76
C GLY A 11 -2.93 -3.38 -7.24
N ASN A 12 -1.78 -3.01 -7.82
CA ASN A 12 -0.91 -1.96 -7.32
C ASN A 12 -0.29 -2.21 -5.93
N TYR A 13 -0.39 -3.42 -5.36
CA TYR A 13 0.23 -3.74 -4.06
C TYR A 13 1.75 -3.51 -4.02
N VAL A 14 2.46 -3.72 -5.14
CA VAL A 14 3.91 -3.44 -5.24
C VAL A 14 4.22 -1.95 -5.03
N GLN A 15 3.34 -1.07 -5.49
CA GLN A 15 3.50 0.39 -5.32
C GLN A 15 3.22 0.79 -3.87
N ILE A 16 2.19 0.21 -3.25
CA ILE A 16 1.88 0.44 -1.83
C ILE A 16 3.05 0.00 -0.95
N ARG A 17 3.63 -1.17 -1.22
CA ARG A 17 4.81 -1.68 -0.49
C ARG A 17 6.03 -0.77 -0.64
N THR A 18 6.24 -0.19 -1.82
CA THR A 18 7.34 0.78 -2.03
C THR A 18 7.15 2.01 -1.15
N ILE A 19 5.91 2.50 -1.02
CA ILE A 19 5.57 3.65 -0.18
C ILE A 19 5.71 3.29 1.31
N GLU A 20 5.31 2.08 1.72
CA GLU A 20 5.54 1.58 3.07
C GLU A 20 7.02 1.55 3.43
N ASP A 21 7.87 1.01 2.56
CA ASP A 21 9.31 0.94 2.79
C ASP A 21 9.94 2.34 2.89
N GLU A 22 9.56 3.27 1.99
CA GLU A 22 10.05 4.67 2.03
C GLU A 22 9.65 5.40 3.32
N GLU A 23 8.39 5.26 3.76
CA GLU A 23 7.87 5.93 4.94
C GLU A 23 8.43 5.30 6.22
N LEU A 24 8.58 3.97 6.26
CA LEU A 24 9.22 3.28 7.38
C LEU A 24 10.70 3.63 7.48
N GLU A 25 11.46 3.73 6.39
CA GLU A 25 12.84 4.22 6.43
C GLU A 25 12.96 5.62 7.04
N GLN A 26 11.99 6.50 6.78
CA GLN A 26 11.95 7.84 7.40
C GLN A 26 11.67 7.76 8.91
N VAL A 27 10.89 6.79 9.37
CA VAL A 27 10.68 6.52 10.80
C VAL A 27 11.95 5.97 11.44
N TRP A 28 12.59 4.98 10.81
CA TRP A 28 13.82 4.37 11.31
C TRP A 28 14.99 5.37 11.36
N SER A 29 15.03 6.33 10.44
CA SER A 29 16.00 7.43 10.45
C SER A 29 15.62 8.59 11.40
N GLY A 30 14.50 8.49 12.12
CA GLY A 30 14.04 9.50 13.07
C GLY A 30 13.58 10.82 12.43
N LYS A 31 13.37 10.84 11.11
CA LYS A 31 12.93 12.03 10.36
C LYS A 31 11.41 12.25 10.47
N LYS A 32 10.65 11.21 10.76
CA LYS A 32 9.18 11.23 10.83
C LYS A 32 8.67 10.42 12.01
N SER A 33 7.55 10.82 12.60
CA SER A 33 6.92 10.01 13.63
C SER A 33 6.29 8.76 12.99
N ALA A 34 6.28 7.64 13.72
CA ALA A 34 5.63 6.41 13.26
C ALA A 34 4.15 6.65 12.88
N LYS A 35 3.47 7.54 13.60
CA LYS A 35 2.08 7.88 13.32
C LYS A 35 1.93 8.64 12.00
N ASP A 36 2.77 9.65 11.75
CA ASP A 36 2.71 10.44 10.51
C ASP A 36 3.06 9.60 9.28
N ALA A 37 4.01 8.68 9.42
CA ALA A 37 4.38 7.73 8.36
C ALA A 37 3.22 6.78 8.04
N LEU A 38 2.59 6.18 9.06
CA LEU A 38 1.43 5.30 8.86
C LEU A 38 0.24 6.05 8.25
N ASP A 39 -0.04 7.27 8.70
CA ASP A 39 -1.11 8.10 8.14
C ASP A 39 -0.82 8.45 6.66
N ALA A 40 0.45 8.69 6.30
CA ALA A 40 0.87 8.92 4.91
C ALA A 40 0.76 7.66 4.04
N ILE A 41 1.15 6.49 4.58
CA ILE A 41 1.00 5.18 3.93
C ILE A 41 -0.47 4.92 3.60
N VAL A 42 -1.37 5.06 4.58
CA VAL A 42 -2.81 4.82 4.38
C VAL A 42 -3.37 5.74 3.31
N LYS A 43 -3.10 7.05 3.39
CA LYS A 43 -3.59 8.03 2.43
C LYS A 43 -3.13 7.72 0.99
N ARG A 44 -1.85 7.39 0.82
CA ARG A 44 -1.28 7.05 -0.49
C ARG A 44 -1.73 5.69 -1.00
N GLY A 45 -1.88 4.71 -0.10
CA GLY A 45 -2.37 3.37 -0.40
C GLY A 45 -3.81 3.38 -0.90
N ASP A 46 -4.69 4.13 -0.23
CA ASP A 46 -6.09 4.27 -0.63
C ASP A 46 -6.24 4.89 -2.03
N GLU A 47 -5.42 5.90 -2.37
CA GLU A 47 -5.41 6.45 -3.73
C GLU A 47 -5.00 5.41 -4.79
N LEU A 48 -4.00 4.58 -4.49
CA LEU A 48 -3.54 3.53 -5.41
C LEU A 48 -4.58 2.43 -5.58
N LEU A 49 -5.30 2.08 -4.51
CA LEU A 49 -6.40 1.13 -4.54
C LEU A 49 -7.59 1.69 -5.33
N ALA A 50 -7.96 2.96 -5.13
CA ALA A 50 -9.03 3.61 -5.88
C ALA A 50 -8.70 3.70 -7.38
N ARG A 51 -7.44 4.02 -7.74
CA ARG A 51 -6.98 4.00 -9.13
C ARG A 51 -7.01 2.59 -9.71
N PHE A 52 -6.65 1.57 -8.93
CA PHE A 52 -6.73 0.18 -9.38
C PHE A 52 -8.18 -0.25 -9.60
N GLU A 53 -9.09 0.09 -8.69
CA GLU A 53 -10.53 -0.15 -8.85
C GLU A 53 -11.06 0.51 -10.12
N ALA A 54 -10.75 1.79 -10.35
CA ALA A 54 -11.14 2.52 -11.54
C ALA A 54 -10.59 1.89 -12.84
N ALA A 55 -9.33 1.44 -12.82
CA ALA A 55 -8.69 0.80 -13.98
C ALA A 55 -9.25 -0.60 -14.30
N ASN A 56 -9.84 -1.30 -13.31
CA ASN A 56 -10.42 -2.64 -13.50
C ASN A 56 -11.94 -2.64 -13.63
N LYS A 57 -12.62 -1.52 -13.38
CA LYS A 57 -14.08 -1.38 -13.49
C LYS A 57 -14.64 -1.60 -14.91
N GLY A 58 -13.78 -1.79 -15.90
CA GLY A 58 -14.13 -2.03 -17.31
C GLY A 58 -13.83 -3.44 -17.85
N LYS A 59 -13.62 -4.43 -16.98
CA LYS A 59 -13.50 -5.86 -17.38
C LYS A 59 -14.63 -6.70 -16.82
#